data_AF-A0A0K8Q4W7-F1
#
_entry.id   AF-A0A0K8Q4W7-F1
#
_cell.length_a   1.000
_cell.length_b   1.000
_cell.length_c   1.000
_cell.angle_alpha   90.00
_cell.angle_beta   90.00
_cell.angle_gamma   90.00
#
_symmetry.space_group_name_H-M   'P 1'
#
loop_
_entity.id
_entity.type
_entity.pdbx_description
1 polymer ?
#
loop_
_entity_poly.entity_id
_entity_poly.type
_entity_poly.pdbx_seq_one_letter_code
_entity_poly.pdbx_strand_id
1 'polypeptide(L)'
;MSEYAVPSTPKKTTAEPNTAYLIASGDLRESANLAGWPVQQALEKHLTAAFEDLGWNVKRANDVDPDLGHGFIRSQRMGLEVFKNIPEDAPLVIAEAVWQYSHHVLAGLRTHRGPILTVANFAPDWPGLVGLLGLNAGMTKMGLSYSTTWSVDFTDQWFKDGIRSWVETGNIPHDTSHVRALPELADSPEKQLGEAWQKNYSETRPSSASSMKAAWGCTTR
;
A
#
# COMPACT_ATOMS: atom_id res chain seq x y z
N MET A 1 46.67 -5.40 -20.38
CA MET A 1 45.74 -4.66 -19.50
C MET A 1 44.40 -5.34 -19.62
N SER A 2 43.79 -5.75 -18.51
CA SER A 2 42.47 -6.38 -18.56
C SER A 2 41.40 -5.32 -18.83
N GLU A 3 40.57 -5.53 -19.85
CA GLU A 3 39.38 -4.72 -20.09
C GLU A 3 38.25 -5.20 -19.19
N TYR A 4 37.75 -4.32 -18.33
CA TYR A 4 36.58 -4.59 -17.50
C TYR A 4 35.35 -3.98 -18.16
N ALA A 5 34.29 -4.78 -18.30
CA ALA A 5 32.98 -4.27 -18.72
C ALA A 5 32.34 -3.52 -17.54
N VAL A 6 32.32 -2.20 -17.62
CA VAL A 6 31.61 -1.36 -16.64
C VAL A 6 30.13 -1.31 -17.03
N PRO A 7 29.19 -1.77 -16.18
CA PRO A 7 27.77 -1.70 -16.49
C PRO A 7 27.30 -0.25 -16.54
N SER A 8 26.42 0.06 -17.48
CA SER A 8 25.78 1.38 -17.56
C SER A 8 24.65 1.50 -16.54
N THR A 9 24.51 2.68 -15.94
CA THR A 9 23.38 2.97 -15.04
C THR A 9 22.10 3.09 -15.87
N PRO A 10 21.03 2.33 -15.55
CA PRO A 10 19.75 2.48 -16.22
C PRO A 10 19.21 3.90 -16.07
N LYS A 11 18.65 4.45 -17.16
CA LYS A 11 17.98 5.75 -17.12
C LYS A 11 16.71 5.64 -16.30
N LYS A 12 16.59 6.45 -15.24
CA LYS A 12 15.37 6.49 -14.42
C LYS A 12 14.23 7.15 -15.19
N THR A 13 13.04 6.58 -15.07
CA THR A 13 11.79 7.15 -15.60
C THR A 13 11.39 8.35 -14.75
N THR A 14 10.92 9.43 -15.40
CA THR A 14 10.39 10.62 -14.71
C THR A 14 8.86 10.53 -14.65
N ALA A 15 8.27 10.97 -13.53
CA ALA A 15 6.82 11.06 -13.40
C ALA A 15 6.23 12.08 -14.38
N GLU A 16 5.09 11.73 -14.97
CA GLU A 16 4.31 12.65 -15.79
C GLU A 16 3.59 13.65 -14.86
N PRO A 17 3.44 14.93 -15.23
CA PRO A 17 2.71 15.91 -14.42
C PRO A 17 1.28 15.44 -14.12
N ASN A 18 0.79 15.72 -12.91
CA ASN A 18 -0.56 15.38 -12.45
C ASN A 18 -0.98 13.93 -12.76
N THR A 19 -0.05 12.99 -12.61
CA THR A 19 -0.31 11.57 -12.92
C THR A 19 -0.01 10.71 -11.71
N ALA A 20 -1.02 10.00 -11.23
CA ALA A 20 -0.90 8.97 -10.20
C ALA A 20 -0.73 7.59 -10.86
N TYR A 21 0.21 6.80 -10.37
CA TYR A 21 0.47 5.45 -10.85
C TYR A 21 -0.32 4.46 -9.99
N LEU A 22 -1.15 3.62 -10.61
CA LEU A 22 -2.00 2.67 -9.92
C LEU A 22 -1.44 1.25 -10.03
N ILE A 23 -1.37 0.54 -8.90
CA ILE A 23 -1.11 -0.91 -8.85
C ILE A 23 -2.18 -1.63 -8.03
N ALA A 24 -2.33 -2.93 -8.27
CA ALA A 24 -3.21 -3.81 -7.52
C ALA A 24 -2.51 -5.14 -7.18
N SER A 25 -2.41 -5.49 -5.90
CA SER A 25 -1.85 -6.76 -5.43
C SER A 25 -2.91 -7.86 -5.40
N GLY A 26 -2.52 -9.09 -5.73
CA GLY A 26 -3.45 -10.23 -5.78
C GLY A 26 -3.32 -11.22 -4.63
N ASP A 27 -4.27 -12.14 -4.59
CA ASP A 27 -4.23 -13.39 -3.83
C ASP A 27 -3.20 -14.35 -4.47
N LEU A 28 -2.72 -15.33 -3.70
CA LEU A 28 -1.92 -16.44 -4.22
C LEU A 28 -2.78 -17.44 -5.02
N ARG A 29 -4.10 -17.44 -4.80
CA ARG A 29 -5.07 -18.33 -5.47
C ARG A 29 -5.59 -17.64 -6.71
N GLU A 30 -5.24 -18.20 -7.87
CA GLU A 30 -5.68 -17.72 -9.17
C GLU A 30 -7.20 -17.62 -9.30
N SER A 31 -7.93 -18.60 -8.76
CA SER A 31 -9.40 -18.59 -8.77
C SER A 31 -10.00 -17.41 -8.01
N ALA A 32 -9.35 -16.95 -6.93
CA ALA A 32 -9.79 -15.78 -6.18
C ALA A 32 -9.52 -14.49 -6.97
N ASN A 33 -8.36 -14.40 -7.62
CA ASN A 33 -8.01 -13.27 -8.48
C ASN A 33 -9.00 -13.12 -9.64
N LEU A 34 -9.28 -14.22 -10.35
CA LEU A 34 -10.22 -14.20 -11.47
C LEU A 34 -11.64 -13.81 -11.02
N ALA A 35 -12.12 -14.39 -9.92
CA ALA A 35 -13.47 -14.10 -9.40
C ALA A 35 -13.61 -12.66 -8.87
N GLY A 36 -12.55 -12.10 -8.27
CA GLY A 36 -12.55 -10.74 -7.72
C GLY A 36 -12.21 -9.64 -8.73
N TRP A 37 -11.74 -10.00 -9.93
CA TRP A 37 -11.32 -9.04 -10.95
C TRP A 37 -12.40 -8.02 -11.37
N PRO A 38 -13.69 -8.38 -11.53
CA PRO A 38 -14.74 -7.40 -11.82
C PRO A 38 -14.89 -6.34 -10.72
N VAL A 39 -14.69 -6.73 -9.45
CA VAL A 39 -14.81 -5.82 -8.30
C VAL A 39 -13.61 -4.88 -8.24
N GLN A 40 -12.42 -5.39 -8.54
CA GLN A 40 -11.22 -4.56 -8.69
C GLN A 40 -11.37 -3.53 -9.82
N GLN A 41 -11.86 -3.93 -10.98
CA GLN A 41 -12.11 -2.99 -12.08
C GLN A 41 -13.14 -1.91 -11.71
N ALA A 42 -14.18 -2.27 -10.96
CA ALA A 42 -15.16 -1.30 -10.49
C ALA A 42 -14.50 -0.26 -9.55
N LEU A 43 -13.69 -0.72 -8.58
CA LEU A 43 -12.92 0.15 -7.71
C LEU A 43 -11.98 1.06 -8.51
N GLU A 44 -11.18 0.48 -9.42
CA GLU A 44 -10.23 1.24 -10.26
C GLU A 44 -10.97 2.31 -11.09
N LYS A 45 -12.15 1.99 -11.63
CA LYS A 45 -12.97 2.95 -12.38
C LYS A 45 -13.46 4.11 -11.51
N HIS A 46 -13.99 3.83 -10.32
CA HIS A 46 -14.46 4.88 -9.40
C HIS A 46 -13.30 5.77 -8.94
N LEU A 47 -12.17 5.15 -8.65
CA LEU A 47 -10.96 5.85 -8.25
C LEU A 47 -10.43 6.74 -9.38
N THR A 48 -10.32 6.23 -10.61
CA THR A 48 -9.91 7.03 -11.78
C THR A 48 -10.83 8.23 -11.99
N ALA A 49 -12.15 8.04 -11.93
CA ALA A 49 -13.09 9.15 -12.05
C ALA A 49 -12.89 10.23 -10.97
N ALA A 50 -12.63 9.82 -9.72
CA ALA A 50 -12.37 10.77 -8.62
C ALA A 50 -11.09 11.59 -8.81
N PHE A 51 -10.05 11.01 -9.44
CA PHE A 51 -8.84 11.74 -9.82
C PHE A 51 -9.06 12.66 -11.02
N GLU A 52 -9.79 12.20 -12.04
CA GLU A 52 -10.11 12.97 -13.24
C GLU A 52 -10.93 14.22 -12.91
N ASP A 53 -11.89 14.11 -11.97
CA ASP A 53 -12.68 15.25 -11.46
C ASP A 53 -11.81 16.35 -10.83
N LEU A 54 -10.57 16.02 -10.43
CA LEU A 54 -9.59 16.94 -9.85
C LEU A 54 -8.50 17.35 -10.86
N GLY A 55 -8.63 16.96 -12.13
CA GLY A 55 -7.67 17.27 -13.18
C GLY A 55 -6.39 16.42 -13.14
N TRP A 56 -6.46 15.24 -12.53
CA TRP A 56 -5.36 14.26 -12.49
C TRP A 56 -5.62 13.07 -13.42
N ASN A 57 -4.55 12.50 -13.93
CA ASN A 57 -4.57 11.23 -14.67
C ASN A 57 -4.24 10.07 -13.73
N VAL A 58 -4.82 8.90 -14.01
CA VAL A 58 -4.43 7.64 -13.37
C VAL A 58 -3.83 6.70 -14.42
N LYS A 59 -2.59 6.28 -14.20
CA LYS A 59 -1.87 5.36 -15.07
C LYS A 59 -1.68 4.02 -14.37
N ARG A 60 -2.36 2.99 -14.83
CA ARG A 60 -2.16 1.62 -14.34
C ARG A 60 -0.74 1.16 -14.67
N ALA A 61 0.01 0.70 -13.68
CA ALA A 61 1.43 0.38 -13.82
C ALA A 61 1.71 -1.12 -13.99
N ASN A 62 0.72 -1.98 -13.76
CA ASN A 62 0.73 -3.38 -14.15
C ASN A 62 -0.41 -3.62 -15.14
N ASP A 63 -0.17 -4.36 -16.21
CA ASP A 63 -1.19 -4.62 -17.23
C ASP A 63 -2.13 -5.77 -16.83
N VAL A 64 -3.25 -5.89 -17.55
CA VAL A 64 -4.11 -7.07 -17.49
C VAL A 64 -3.44 -8.18 -18.30
N ASP A 65 -3.30 -9.35 -17.69
CA ASP A 65 -2.80 -10.52 -18.39
C ASP A 65 -3.99 -11.17 -19.14
N PRO A 66 -3.98 -11.21 -20.49
CA PRO A 66 -5.10 -11.74 -21.26
C PRO A 66 -5.29 -13.25 -21.10
N ASP A 67 -4.22 -13.99 -20.75
CA ASP A 67 -4.29 -15.43 -20.57
C ASP A 67 -4.86 -15.79 -19.19
N LEU A 68 -4.59 -14.95 -18.19
CA LEU A 68 -5.12 -15.12 -16.82
C LEU A 68 -6.49 -14.45 -16.62
N GLY A 69 -6.81 -13.46 -17.45
CA GLY A 69 -8.08 -12.73 -17.41
C GLY A 69 -8.19 -11.71 -16.26
N HIS A 70 -7.07 -11.36 -15.61
CA HIS A 70 -7.03 -10.36 -14.55
C HIS A 70 -5.70 -9.59 -14.54
N GLY A 71 -5.67 -8.44 -13.86
CA GLY A 71 -4.51 -7.56 -13.79
C GLY A 71 -3.91 -7.43 -12.38
N PHE A 72 -3.77 -8.51 -11.62
CA PHE A 72 -3.22 -8.43 -10.26
C PHE A 72 -1.72 -8.77 -10.25
N ILE A 73 -0.96 -8.11 -9.39
CA ILE A 73 0.42 -8.53 -9.08
C ILE A 73 0.34 -9.80 -8.23
N ARG A 74 0.77 -10.93 -8.80
CA ARG A 74 0.59 -12.28 -8.21
C ARG A 74 1.88 -12.93 -7.69
N SER A 75 2.99 -12.20 -7.69
CA SER A 75 4.25 -12.69 -7.13
C SER A 75 5.20 -11.53 -6.79
N GLN A 76 6.14 -11.77 -5.89
CA GLN A 76 7.19 -10.82 -5.55
C GLN A 76 8.07 -10.46 -6.77
N ARG A 77 8.40 -11.45 -7.62
CA ARG A 77 9.18 -11.20 -8.84
C ARG A 77 8.43 -10.25 -9.77
N MET A 78 7.15 -10.52 -10.02
CA MET A 78 6.31 -9.65 -10.84
C MET A 78 6.24 -8.23 -10.27
N GLY A 79 6.06 -8.09 -8.95
CA GLY A 79 6.06 -6.78 -8.31
C GLY A 79 7.37 -6.02 -8.54
N LEU A 80 8.52 -6.68 -8.40
CA LEU A 80 9.81 -6.04 -8.72
C LEU A 80 9.89 -5.56 -10.18
N GLU A 81 9.37 -6.35 -11.14
CA GLU A 81 9.34 -5.91 -12.55
C GLU A 81 8.40 -4.72 -12.77
N VAL A 82 7.25 -4.67 -12.08
CA VAL A 82 6.33 -3.53 -12.13
C VAL A 82 7.01 -2.27 -11.60
N PHE A 83 7.65 -2.33 -10.43
CA PHE A 83 8.28 -1.17 -9.80
C PHE A 83 9.49 -0.63 -10.59
N LYS A 84 10.14 -1.42 -11.44
CA LYS A 84 11.18 -0.91 -12.36
C LYS A 84 10.65 0.13 -13.34
N ASN A 85 9.36 0.06 -13.67
CA ASN A 85 8.73 0.93 -14.65
C ASN A 85 7.98 2.11 -14.01
N ILE A 86 7.86 2.14 -12.68
CA ILE A 86 7.26 3.25 -11.94
C ILE A 86 8.37 4.24 -11.56
N PRO A 87 8.25 5.54 -11.90
CA PRO A 87 9.17 6.56 -11.40
C PRO A 87 9.22 6.54 -9.87
N GLU A 88 10.43 6.54 -9.31
CA GLU A 88 10.62 6.38 -7.85
C GLU A 88 9.94 7.49 -7.03
N ASP A 89 9.79 8.69 -7.60
CA ASP A 89 9.18 9.86 -6.96
C ASP A 89 7.71 10.08 -7.38
N ALA A 90 7.12 9.21 -8.20
CA ALA A 90 5.74 9.36 -8.65
C ALA A 90 4.73 9.16 -7.51
N PRO A 91 3.59 9.88 -7.50
CA PRO A 91 2.46 9.53 -6.65
C PRO A 91 1.97 8.11 -6.98
N LEU A 92 1.98 7.23 -5.98
CA LEU A 92 1.63 5.82 -6.12
C LEU A 92 0.33 5.52 -5.39
N VAL A 93 -0.61 4.89 -6.08
CA VAL A 93 -1.86 4.40 -5.52
C VAL A 93 -1.88 2.89 -5.57
N ILE A 94 -2.11 2.26 -4.42
CA ILE A 94 -2.27 0.82 -4.29
C ILE A 94 -3.75 0.54 -4.00
N ALA A 95 -4.44 0.01 -5.00
CA ALA A 95 -5.87 -0.18 -5.02
C ALA A 95 -6.21 -1.66 -4.77
N GLU A 96 -6.92 -1.94 -3.68
CA GLU A 96 -7.17 -3.31 -3.20
C GLU A 96 -8.67 -3.57 -3.00
N ALA A 97 -9.29 -4.30 -3.93
CA ALA A 97 -10.69 -4.72 -3.83
C ALA A 97 -10.86 -6.14 -3.25
N VAL A 98 -9.76 -6.90 -3.11
CA VAL A 98 -9.73 -8.32 -2.75
C VAL A 98 -8.70 -8.60 -1.66
N TRP A 99 -8.66 -9.84 -1.14
CA TRP A 99 -7.53 -10.27 -0.32
C TRP A 99 -6.26 -10.27 -1.16
N GLN A 100 -5.16 -9.80 -0.57
CA GLN A 100 -3.88 -9.69 -1.24
C GLN A 100 -2.73 -10.14 -0.34
N TYR A 101 -1.61 -10.50 -0.94
CA TYR A 101 -0.39 -10.82 -0.21
C TYR A 101 0.67 -9.73 -0.36
N SER A 102 0.92 -8.98 0.73
CA SER A 102 1.74 -7.76 0.70
C SER A 102 3.17 -8.00 0.19
N HIS A 103 3.72 -9.20 0.35
CA HIS A 103 5.06 -9.55 -0.13
C HIS A 103 5.23 -9.40 -1.65
N HIS A 104 4.13 -9.36 -2.41
CA HIS A 104 4.14 -9.03 -3.84
C HIS A 104 4.70 -7.63 -4.10
N VAL A 105 4.37 -6.64 -3.26
CA VAL A 105 4.67 -5.22 -3.51
C VAL A 105 5.68 -4.61 -2.54
N LEU A 106 5.79 -5.13 -1.30
CA LEU A 106 6.67 -4.55 -0.27
C LEU A 106 8.14 -4.43 -0.71
N ALA A 107 8.65 -5.37 -1.51
CA ALA A 107 10.02 -5.31 -1.99
C ALA A 107 10.26 -4.11 -2.93
N GLY A 108 9.31 -3.81 -3.82
CA GLY A 108 9.38 -2.67 -4.74
C GLY A 108 9.18 -1.34 -4.03
N LEU A 109 8.33 -1.31 -3.00
CA LEU A 109 8.08 -0.11 -2.18
C LEU A 109 9.32 0.38 -1.42
N ARG A 110 10.32 -0.48 -1.19
CA ARG A 110 11.53 -0.12 -0.44
C ARG A 110 12.33 1.03 -1.07
N THR A 111 12.27 1.19 -2.39
CA THR A 111 13.00 2.24 -3.13
C THR A 111 12.11 3.38 -3.58
N HIS A 112 10.80 3.29 -3.34
CA HIS A 112 9.84 4.32 -3.69
C HIS A 112 9.93 5.49 -2.70
N ARG A 113 9.87 6.72 -3.21
CA ARG A 113 10.00 7.97 -2.46
C ARG A 113 8.80 8.91 -2.63
N GLY A 114 7.99 8.68 -3.66
CA GLY A 114 6.76 9.43 -3.87
C GLY A 114 5.72 9.20 -2.77
N PRO A 115 4.69 10.05 -2.69
CA PRO A 115 3.58 9.82 -1.77
C PRO A 115 2.85 8.53 -2.15
N ILE A 116 2.48 7.74 -1.13
CA ILE A 116 1.75 6.48 -1.30
C ILE A 116 0.34 6.66 -0.76
N LEU A 117 -0.66 6.29 -1.55
CA LEU A 117 -2.05 6.15 -1.13
C LEU A 117 -2.46 4.69 -1.24
N THR A 118 -3.09 4.17 -0.20
CA THR A 118 -3.78 2.88 -0.27
C THR A 118 -5.28 3.13 -0.31
N VAL A 119 -5.99 2.46 -1.21
CA VAL A 119 -7.45 2.59 -1.38
C VAL A 119 -8.08 1.21 -1.41
N ALA A 120 -9.16 1.00 -0.66
CA ALA A 120 -9.93 -0.25 -0.70
C ALA A 120 -11.43 -0.03 -0.84
N ASN A 121 -12.12 -1.07 -1.28
CA ASN A 121 -13.56 -1.20 -1.07
C ASN A 121 -13.84 -1.54 0.40
N PHE A 122 -15.00 -1.13 0.89
CA PHE A 122 -15.57 -1.58 2.15
C PHE A 122 -16.83 -2.39 1.86
N ALA A 123 -16.63 -3.65 1.46
CA ALA A 123 -17.68 -4.57 1.06
C ALA A 123 -17.61 -5.88 1.86
N PRO A 124 -18.75 -6.52 2.15
CA PRO A 124 -18.77 -7.78 2.89
C PRO A 124 -18.29 -8.98 2.07
N ASP A 125 -18.57 -8.98 0.76
CA ASP A 125 -18.30 -10.13 -0.12
C ASP A 125 -16.82 -10.26 -0.50
N TRP A 126 -16.09 -9.14 -0.46
CA TRP A 126 -14.70 -9.06 -0.92
C TRP A 126 -13.81 -8.33 0.08
N PRO A 127 -12.77 -9.00 0.62
CA PRO A 127 -12.02 -8.50 1.77
C PRO A 127 -10.90 -7.52 1.38
N GLY A 128 -11.17 -6.54 0.51
CA GLY A 128 -10.17 -5.57 0.06
C GLY A 128 -9.63 -4.70 1.19
N LEU A 129 -10.50 -4.16 2.06
CA LEU A 129 -10.06 -3.40 3.24
C LEU A 129 -9.17 -4.25 4.16
N VAL A 130 -9.47 -5.55 4.31
CA VAL A 130 -8.67 -6.45 5.15
C VAL A 130 -7.29 -6.70 4.52
N GLY A 131 -7.23 -6.92 3.20
CA GLY A 131 -5.98 -7.01 2.45
C GLY A 131 -5.15 -5.75 2.55
N LEU A 132 -5.78 -4.58 2.38
CA LEU A 132 -5.15 -3.27 2.50
C LEU A 132 -4.57 -3.03 3.90
N LEU A 133 -5.31 -3.35 4.97
CA LEU A 133 -4.80 -3.18 6.34
C LEU A 133 -3.55 -4.04 6.60
N GLY A 134 -3.48 -5.24 6.01
CA GLY A 134 -2.28 -6.08 6.03
C GLY A 134 -1.09 -5.46 5.29
N LEU A 135 -1.33 -4.77 4.17
CA LEU A 135 -0.30 -4.01 3.45
C LEU A 135 0.20 -2.81 4.27
N ASN A 136 -0.73 -2.04 4.83
CA ASN A 136 -0.44 -0.90 5.69
C ASN A 136 0.45 -1.29 6.87
N ALA A 137 0.11 -2.38 7.58
CA ALA A 137 0.95 -2.89 8.66
C ALA A 137 2.37 -3.24 8.21
N GLY A 138 2.53 -3.79 7.00
CA GLY A 138 3.82 -4.07 6.38
C GLY A 138 4.62 -2.80 6.09
N MET A 139 3.98 -1.79 5.52
CA MET A 139 4.61 -0.49 5.24
C MET A 139 5.00 0.25 6.52
N THR A 140 4.14 0.27 7.55
CA THR A 140 4.49 0.83 8.86
C THR A 140 5.70 0.13 9.46
N LYS A 141 5.75 -1.20 9.39
CA LYS A 141 6.91 -1.98 9.88
C LYS A 141 8.21 -1.65 9.13
N MET A 142 8.10 -1.23 7.87
CA MET A 142 9.23 -0.78 7.06
C MET A 142 9.58 0.70 7.27
N GLY A 143 8.82 1.44 8.09
CA GLY A 143 8.99 2.88 8.28
C GLY A 143 8.58 3.71 7.05
N LEU A 144 7.73 3.18 6.18
CA LEU A 144 7.21 3.90 5.02
C LEU A 144 5.98 4.72 5.42
N SER A 145 5.97 5.99 5.02
CA SER A 145 4.80 6.86 5.14
C SER A 145 3.79 6.54 4.03
N TYR A 146 2.52 6.47 4.39
CA TYR A 146 1.42 6.28 3.45
C TYR A 146 0.15 6.96 3.98
N SER A 147 -0.74 7.31 3.06
CA SER A 147 -2.12 7.67 3.35
C SER A 147 -3.04 6.51 3.03
N THR A 148 -4.24 6.51 3.62
CA THR A 148 -5.21 5.44 3.39
C THR A 148 -6.62 5.98 3.32
N THR A 149 -7.44 5.39 2.45
CA THR A 149 -8.88 5.65 2.40
C THR A 149 -9.61 4.40 1.91
N TRP A 150 -10.92 4.39 2.06
CA TRP A 150 -11.79 3.31 1.60
C TRP A 150 -13.19 3.87 1.36
N SER A 151 -14.04 3.11 0.68
CA SER A 151 -15.44 3.48 0.58
C SER A 151 -16.32 2.28 0.30
N VAL A 152 -17.60 2.40 0.65
CA VAL A 152 -18.63 1.44 0.26
C VAL A 152 -18.95 1.58 -1.23
N ASP A 153 -19.07 2.82 -1.72
CA ASP A 153 -19.52 3.11 -3.11
C ASP A 153 -18.73 4.23 -3.82
N PHE A 154 -17.70 4.79 -3.16
CA PHE A 154 -16.83 5.86 -3.65
C PHE A 154 -17.55 7.18 -3.94
N THR A 155 -18.78 7.36 -3.46
CA THR A 155 -19.55 8.60 -3.65
C THR A 155 -19.54 9.51 -2.43
N ASP A 156 -19.16 8.98 -1.27
CA ASP A 156 -19.17 9.68 -0.01
C ASP A 156 -18.15 10.83 0.03
N GLN A 157 -18.47 11.84 0.85
CA GLN A 157 -17.66 13.06 0.93
C GLN A 157 -16.30 12.81 1.59
N TRP A 158 -16.20 11.83 2.50
CA TRP A 158 -14.96 11.51 3.19
C TRP A 158 -13.91 10.97 2.21
N PHE A 159 -14.31 10.05 1.33
CA PHE A 159 -13.47 9.56 0.25
C PHE A 159 -13.05 10.69 -0.70
N LYS A 160 -14.01 11.48 -1.20
CA LYS A 160 -13.73 12.59 -2.15
C LYS A 160 -12.79 13.64 -1.57
N ASP A 161 -13.00 14.04 -0.32
CA ASP A 161 -12.14 14.99 0.38
C ASP A 161 -10.76 14.39 0.66
N GLY A 162 -10.70 13.08 0.96
CA GLY A 162 -9.46 12.33 1.09
C GLY A 162 -8.63 12.34 -0.20
N ILE A 163 -9.23 12.02 -1.35
CA ILE A 163 -8.55 12.08 -2.65
C ILE A 163 -8.08 13.51 -2.94
N ARG A 164 -8.92 14.53 -2.71
CA ARG A 164 -8.53 15.94 -2.88
C ARG A 164 -7.32 16.31 -2.02
N SER A 165 -7.38 16.02 -0.71
CA SER A 165 -6.27 16.27 0.21
C SER A 165 -4.99 15.57 -0.24
N TRP A 166 -5.11 14.32 -0.71
CA TRP A 166 -3.95 13.55 -1.13
C TRP A 166 -3.32 14.08 -2.42
N VAL A 167 -4.09 14.48 -3.43
CA VAL A 167 -3.51 15.04 -4.66
C VAL A 167 -2.88 16.42 -4.45
N GLU A 168 -3.39 17.20 -3.50
CA GLU A 168 -2.87 18.53 -3.18
C GLU A 168 -1.62 18.48 -2.29
N THR A 169 -1.55 17.53 -1.36
CA THR A 169 -0.55 17.53 -0.28
C THR A 169 0.28 16.24 -0.17
N GLY A 170 -0.11 15.18 -0.86
CA GLY A 170 0.43 13.83 -0.69
C GLY A 170 -0.02 13.14 0.60
N ASN A 171 -0.96 13.71 1.35
CA ASN A 171 -1.37 13.24 2.67
C ASN A 171 -2.90 13.30 2.88
N ILE A 172 -3.44 12.31 3.59
CA ILE A 172 -4.80 12.34 4.15
C ILE A 172 -4.68 12.46 5.67
N PRO A 173 -5.12 13.57 6.30
CA PRO A 173 -5.09 13.70 7.74
C PRO A 173 -6.17 12.81 8.37
N HIS A 174 -5.77 11.95 9.30
CA HIS A 174 -6.69 11.13 10.09
C HIS A 174 -6.73 11.62 11.54
N ASP A 175 -7.93 11.66 12.12
CA ASP A 175 -8.11 11.99 13.53
C ASP A 175 -7.67 10.82 14.42
N THR A 176 -6.48 10.97 15.02
CA THR A 176 -5.92 10.01 15.97
C THR A 176 -6.11 10.43 17.43
N SER A 177 -6.99 11.40 17.73
CA SER A 177 -7.22 11.90 19.11
C SER A 177 -7.74 10.81 20.06
N HIS A 178 -8.36 9.77 19.52
CA HIS A 178 -8.80 8.60 20.27
C HIS A 178 -7.65 7.65 20.64
N VAL A 179 -6.51 7.71 19.93
CA VAL A 179 -5.33 6.88 20.17
C VAL A 179 -4.56 7.46 21.35
N ARG A 180 -4.27 6.63 22.35
CA ARG A 180 -3.53 7.04 23.55
C ARG A 180 -2.36 6.10 23.76
N ALA A 181 -1.24 6.64 24.25
CA ALA A 181 -0.15 5.80 24.70
C ALA A 181 -0.65 4.86 25.80
N LEU A 182 -0.14 3.63 25.80
CA LEU A 182 -0.36 2.71 26.92
C LEU A 182 0.16 3.42 28.19
N PRO A 183 -0.67 3.58 29.23
CA PRO A 183 -0.21 4.19 30.47
C PRO A 183 0.87 3.32 31.11
N GLU A 184 1.62 3.89 32.05
CA GLU A 184 2.56 3.12 32.85
C GLU A 184 1.80 2.02 33.60
N LEU A 185 2.14 0.77 33.29
CA LEU A 185 1.58 -0.39 33.97
C LEU A 185 2.31 -0.58 35.31
N ALA A 186 1.55 -0.96 36.35
CA ALA A 186 2.12 -1.33 37.64
C ALA A 186 3.14 -2.47 37.48
N ASP A 187 4.13 -2.51 38.37
CA ASP A 187 5.09 -3.62 38.39
C ASP A 187 4.37 -4.92 38.79
N SER A 188 4.19 -5.82 37.82
CA SER A 188 3.50 -7.10 37.99
C SER A 188 4.24 -8.22 37.26
N PRO A 189 4.05 -9.49 37.66
CA PRO A 189 4.62 -10.63 36.94
C PRO A 189 4.29 -10.65 35.44
N GLU A 190 3.09 -10.22 35.05
CA GLU A 190 2.66 -10.13 33.65
C GLU A 190 3.43 -9.04 32.88
N LYS A 191 3.64 -7.87 33.49
CA LYS A 191 4.46 -6.81 32.91
C LYS A 191 5.90 -7.27 32.72
N GLN A 192 6.50 -7.86 33.77
CA GLN A 192 7.87 -8.39 33.73
C GLN A 192 8.02 -9.48 32.66
N LEU A 193 7.04 -10.38 32.56
CA LEU A 193 6.99 -11.40 31.51
C LEU A 193 6.96 -10.75 30.13
N GLY A 194 6.05 -9.80 29.89
CA GLY A 194 5.93 -9.07 28.62
C GLY A 194 7.21 -8.35 28.21
N GLU A 195 7.86 -7.67 29.15
CA GLU A 195 9.15 -6.99 28.93
C GLU A 195 10.29 -7.97 28.65
N ALA A 196 10.34 -9.09 29.38
CA ALA A 196 11.33 -10.15 29.15
C ALA A 196 11.15 -10.78 27.75
N TRP A 197 9.91 -11.06 27.32
CA TRP A 197 9.61 -11.52 25.96
C TRP A 197 10.03 -10.49 24.92
N GLN A 198 9.69 -9.21 25.12
CA GLN A 198 10.08 -8.14 24.20
C GLN A 198 11.60 -8.05 24.06
N LYS A 199 12.33 -8.09 25.19
CA LYS A 199 13.79 -8.04 25.22
C LYS A 199 14.40 -9.23 24.46
N ASN A 200 13.99 -10.46 24.80
CA ASN A 200 14.44 -11.67 24.12
C ASN A 200 14.13 -11.64 22.62
N TYR A 201 12.96 -11.15 22.24
CA TYR A 201 12.56 -11.03 20.84
C TYR A 201 13.35 -9.95 20.09
N SER A 202 13.75 -8.88 20.78
CA SER A 202 14.58 -7.81 20.19
C SER A 202 16.04 -8.22 20.01
N GLU A 203 16.59 -8.99 20.94
CA GLU A 203 17.99 -9.46 20.92
C GLU A 203 18.21 -10.62 19.93
N THR A 204 17.16 -11.38 19.61
CA THR A 204 17.19 -12.45 18.60
C THR A 204 16.89 -11.96 17.18
N ARG A 205 16.70 -10.66 16.97
CA ARG A 205 16.33 -10.06 15.68
C ARG A 205 17.56 -9.84 14.77
N PRO A 206 17.52 -10.24 13.48
CA PRO A 206 18.48 -9.74 12.50
C PRO A 206 18.37 -8.21 12.39
N SER A 207 19.50 -7.52 12.22
CA SER A 207 19.69 -6.06 12.38
C SER A 207 18.86 -5.11 11.48
N SER A 208 17.93 -5.60 10.67
CA SER A 208 17.29 -4.83 9.59
C SER A 208 15.86 -4.32 9.89
N ALA A 209 15.42 -4.21 11.13
CA ALA A 209 14.03 -3.86 11.44
C ALA A 209 13.89 -2.93 12.65
N SER A 210 14.16 -1.65 12.45
CA SER A 210 14.03 -0.59 13.45
C SER A 210 13.02 0.48 12.98
N SER A 211 11.82 0.42 13.55
CA SER A 211 10.92 1.52 13.97
C SER A 211 9.45 1.12 13.78
N MET A 212 8.66 1.24 14.84
CA MET A 212 7.21 1.08 14.83
C MET A 212 6.64 2.19 15.71
N LYS A 213 5.82 3.06 15.12
CA LYS A 213 4.80 3.84 15.82
C LYS A 213 3.44 3.35 15.32
N ALA A 214 2.48 3.26 16.23
CA ALA A 214 1.20 2.55 16.05
C ALA A 214 0.45 2.90 14.74
N ALA A 215 -0.03 1.86 14.06
CA ALA A 215 -0.64 1.92 12.71
C ALA A 215 -2.16 1.70 12.70
N TRP A 216 -2.85 1.90 13.83
CA TRP A 216 -4.27 1.58 13.94
C TRP A 216 -5.08 2.83 14.25
N GLY A 217 -5.60 3.46 13.19
CA GLY A 217 -6.63 4.49 13.24
C GLY A 217 -7.77 4.09 12.30
N CYS A 218 -8.49 3.02 12.66
CA CYS A 218 -9.68 2.59 11.94
C CYS A 218 -10.88 3.26 12.61
N THR A 219 -11.37 4.36 12.07
CA THR A 219 -12.62 5.00 12.49
C THR A 219 -13.75 4.59 11.55
N THR A 220 -14.72 3.85 12.07
CA THR A 220 -16.07 3.78 11.49
C THR A 220 -16.81 5.03 11.93
N ARG A 221 -17.22 5.88 10.98
CA ARG A 221 -18.35 6.82 11.17
C ARG A 221 -19.52 6.33 10.32
#